data_AF-A0A1H0KVW9-F1
#
_entry.id   AF-A0A1H0KVW9-F1
#
_cell.length_a   1.000
_cell.length_b   1.000
_cell.length_c   1.000
_cell.angle_alpha   90.00
_cell.angle_beta   90.00
_cell.angle_gamma   90.00
#
_symmetry.space_group_name_H-M   'P 1'
#
loop_
_entity.id
_entity.type
_entity.pdbx_description
1 polymer ?
#
loop_
_entity_poly.entity_id
_entity_poly.type
_entity_poly.pdbx_seq_one_letter_code
_entity_poly.pdbx_strand_id
1 'polypeptide(L)'
;MTRLNLDFSSLNQGEQADILRASYFILEANYEAGEGYLLSGIEDAEDDGGFAIHIGLPDRPDRRFAFTFDEFEDAVEALAELKHAFPAAGYWLSTLELLVEIQGADIWRGVVEARASCDPTDPTCDWVLLSAAIAAKAATGTPIAVSPAAHPVVASLAARL
;
A
#
# COMPACT_ATOMS: atom_id res chain seq x y z
N MET A 1 -3.09 16.98 8.93
CA MET A 1 -2.21 16.23 8.02
C MET A 1 -0.78 16.54 8.39
N THR A 2 -0.21 15.68 9.22
CA THR A 2 1.23 15.64 9.48
C THR A 2 1.81 14.93 8.27
N ARG A 3 2.61 15.59 7.43
CA ARG A 3 3.34 14.86 6.39
C ARG A 3 4.29 13.91 7.11
N LEU A 4 4.14 12.63 6.85
CA LEU A 4 5.06 11.60 7.30
C LEU A 4 6.35 11.71 6.49
N ASN A 5 7.10 12.81 6.68
CA ASN A 5 8.40 13.01 6.02
C ASN A 5 9.24 11.78 6.34
N LEU A 6 9.41 10.88 5.36
CA LEU A 6 10.31 9.75 5.49
C LEU A 6 11.71 10.30 5.72
N ASP A 7 12.11 10.34 6.99
CA ASP A 7 13.40 10.87 7.38
C ASP A 7 14.48 9.83 7.07
N PHE A 8 14.94 9.86 5.82
CA PHE A 8 16.04 9.04 5.35
C PHE A 8 17.36 9.35 6.09
N SER A 9 17.44 10.42 6.90
CA SER A 9 18.63 10.69 7.71
C SER A 9 18.80 9.72 8.88
N SER A 10 17.71 9.04 9.28
CA SER A 10 17.75 7.94 10.25
C SER A 10 18.37 6.66 9.69
N LEU A 11 18.47 6.56 8.35
CA LEU A 11 19.04 5.42 7.66
C LEU A 11 20.58 5.49 7.64
N ASN A 12 21.23 4.35 7.83
CA ASN A 12 22.66 4.22 7.67
C ASN A 12 23.07 4.32 6.18
N GLN A 13 24.37 4.47 5.94
CA GLN A 13 24.89 4.73 4.60
C GLN A 13 24.55 3.63 3.57
N GLY A 14 24.54 2.36 3.99
CA GLY A 14 24.15 1.26 3.11
C GLY A 14 22.68 1.37 2.72
N GLU A 15 21.83 1.73 3.69
CA GLU A 15 20.39 1.83 3.50
C GLU A 15 19.99 2.98 2.58
N GLN A 16 20.66 4.12 2.72
CA GLN A 16 20.51 5.24 1.79
C GLN A 16 20.95 4.85 0.38
N ALA A 17 22.05 4.10 0.24
CA ALA A 17 22.52 3.62 -1.05
C ALA A 17 21.56 2.60 -1.70
N ASP A 18 20.87 1.79 -0.90
CA ASP A 18 19.86 0.86 -1.38
C ASP A 18 18.67 1.60 -2.00
N ILE A 19 18.12 2.58 -1.30
CA ILE A 19 16.96 3.36 -1.75
C ILE A 19 17.26 4.07 -3.08
N LEU A 20 18.45 4.67 -3.22
CA LEU A 20 18.87 5.33 -4.45
C LEU A 20 18.99 4.39 -5.66
N ARG A 21 19.08 3.09 -5.42
CA ARG A 21 19.19 2.03 -6.44
C ARG A 21 17.92 1.20 -6.58
N ALA A 22 16.86 1.58 -5.87
CA ALA A 22 15.60 0.86 -5.89
C ALA A 22 15.07 0.78 -7.33
N SER A 23 14.82 -0.45 -7.78
CA SER A 23 14.16 -0.71 -9.07
C SER A 23 12.65 -0.86 -8.88
N TYR A 24 12.22 -1.31 -7.70
CA TYR A 24 10.82 -1.33 -7.30
C TYR A 24 10.67 -1.27 -5.77
N PHE A 25 9.47 -0.93 -5.32
CA PHE A 25 9.03 -1.02 -3.93
C PHE A 25 7.80 -1.94 -3.84
N ILE A 26 7.72 -2.73 -2.77
CA ILE A 26 6.57 -3.59 -2.49
C ILE A 26 6.00 -3.19 -1.13
N LEU A 27 4.71 -2.86 -1.08
CA LEU A 27 3.94 -2.79 0.17
C LEU A 27 3.37 -4.17 0.46
N GLU A 28 3.78 -4.78 1.57
CA GLU A 28 3.41 -6.13 2.01
C GLU A 28 2.52 -6.08 3.25
N ALA A 29 1.32 -6.64 3.17
CA ALA A 29 0.48 -6.93 4.34
C ALA A 29 0.93 -8.25 4.97
N ASN A 30 1.19 -8.22 6.28
CA ASN A 30 1.76 -9.36 6.99
C ASN A 30 1.24 -9.46 8.42
N TYR A 31 1.46 -10.62 9.05
CA TYR A 31 1.28 -10.81 10.48
C TYR A 31 2.44 -11.64 11.04
N GLU A 32 2.73 -11.46 12.33
CA GLU A 32 3.78 -12.22 13.02
C GLU A 32 3.25 -13.60 13.42
N ALA A 33 3.96 -14.66 13.03
CA ALA A 33 3.62 -16.04 13.34
C ALA A 33 4.86 -16.83 13.74
N GLY A 34 4.97 -17.16 15.03
CA GLY A 34 6.09 -17.93 15.56
C GLY A 34 7.40 -17.15 15.51
N GLU A 35 8.35 -17.59 14.69
CA GLU A 35 9.67 -16.95 14.53
C GLU A 35 9.79 -16.11 13.23
N GLY A 36 8.67 -15.81 12.55
CA GLY A 36 8.71 -15.06 11.30
C GLY A 36 7.41 -14.36 10.95
N TYR A 37 7.40 -13.74 9.77
CA TYR A 37 6.26 -13.03 9.22
C TYR A 37 5.63 -13.82 8.08
N LEU A 38 4.30 -13.88 8.06
CA LEU A 38 3.52 -14.50 7.00
C LEU A 38 2.66 -13.44 6.30
N LEU A 39 2.33 -13.69 5.02
CA LEU A 39 1.43 -12.83 4.27
C LEU A 39 0.02 -12.85 4.88
N SER A 40 -0.63 -11.68 4.88
CA SER A 40 -2.01 -11.49 5.37
C SER A 40 -2.87 -10.78 4.35
N GLY A 41 -4.19 -10.81 4.55
CA GLY A 41 -5.09 -9.82 3.97
C GLY A 41 -4.81 -8.43 4.54
N ILE A 42 -5.25 -7.36 3.86
CA ILE A 42 -5.05 -5.99 4.37
C ILE A 42 -5.84 -5.78 5.66
N GLU A 43 -7.07 -6.28 5.69
CA GLU A 43 -7.98 -6.18 6.83
C GLU A 43 -7.41 -6.91 8.05
N ASP A 44 -6.95 -8.15 7.87
CA ASP A 44 -6.35 -8.93 8.95
C ASP A 44 -5.01 -8.34 9.43
N ALA A 45 -4.21 -7.76 8.52
CA ALA A 45 -2.98 -7.06 8.88
C ALA A 45 -3.26 -5.78 9.69
N GLU A 46 -4.33 -5.04 9.35
CA GLU A 46 -4.76 -3.85 10.10
C GLU A 46 -5.23 -4.21 11.52
N ASP A 47 -5.92 -5.33 11.67
CA ASP A 47 -6.49 -5.74 12.97
C ASP A 47 -5.44 -6.34 13.92
N ASP A 48 -4.62 -7.27 13.44
CA ASP A 48 -3.74 -8.11 14.28
C ASP A 48 -2.33 -8.32 13.68
N GLY A 49 -1.93 -7.54 12.68
CA GLY A 49 -0.65 -7.71 11.97
C GLY A 49 0.12 -6.41 11.78
N GLY A 50 0.56 -6.17 10.54
CA GLY A 50 1.18 -4.92 10.16
C GLY A 50 1.58 -4.89 8.68
N PHE A 51 2.27 -3.83 8.30
CA PHE A 51 2.64 -3.55 6.92
C PHE A 51 4.13 -3.31 6.80
N ALA A 52 4.72 -3.76 5.70
CA ALA A 52 6.13 -3.57 5.44
C ALA A 52 6.35 -3.05 4.03
N ILE A 53 7.32 -2.14 3.86
CA ILE A 53 7.82 -1.77 2.54
C ILE A 53 9.15 -2.48 2.30
N HIS A 54 9.23 -3.20 1.19
CA HIS A 54 10.44 -3.85 0.71
C HIS A 54 11.06 -3.03 -0.43
N ILE A 55 12.39 -3.11 -0.56
CA ILE A 55 13.15 -2.44 -1.62
C ILE A 55 13.74 -3.50 -2.55
N GLY A 56 13.27 -3.50 -3.79
CA GLY A 56 13.78 -4.35 -4.86
C GLY A 56 15.02 -3.77 -5.52
N LEU A 57 16.05 -4.60 -5.69
CA LEU A 57 17.36 -4.18 -6.16
C LEU A 57 17.76 -4.97 -7.42
N PRO A 58 18.41 -4.33 -8.42
CA PRO A 58 18.63 -4.97 -9.72
C PRO A 58 19.72 -6.05 -9.71
N ASP A 59 20.61 -6.04 -8.72
CA ASP A 59 21.86 -6.81 -8.70
C ASP A 59 22.06 -7.64 -7.43
N ARG A 60 21.08 -7.65 -6.51
CA ARG A 60 21.16 -8.36 -5.23
C ARG A 60 19.75 -8.68 -4.70
N PRO A 61 19.64 -9.58 -3.71
CA PRO A 61 18.34 -9.87 -3.10
C PRO A 61 17.65 -8.62 -2.58
N ASP A 62 16.32 -8.66 -2.63
CA ASP A 62 15.47 -7.61 -2.09
C ASP A 62 15.78 -7.36 -0.63
N ARG A 63 15.78 -6.08 -0.28
CA ARG A 63 15.82 -5.70 1.11
C ARG A 63 14.40 -5.70 1.66
N ARG A 64 14.05 -6.83 2.29
CA ARG A 64 12.78 -6.99 2.98
C ARG A 64 12.73 -6.18 4.28
N PHE A 65 11.52 -5.77 4.66
CA PHE A 65 11.23 -4.99 5.86
C PHE A 65 12.12 -3.75 6.00
N ALA A 66 12.34 -3.03 4.90
CA ALA A 66 13.12 -1.80 4.93
C ALA A 66 12.40 -0.71 5.76
N PHE A 67 11.07 -0.73 5.72
CA PHE A 67 10.20 0.07 6.59
C PHE A 67 9.05 -0.82 7.09
N THR A 68 8.58 -0.57 8.29
CA THR A 68 7.46 -1.28 8.93
C THR A 68 6.49 -0.29 9.54
N PHE A 69 5.21 -0.61 9.48
CA PHE A 69 4.11 0.25 9.92
C PHE A 69 3.04 -0.61 10.58
N ASP A 70 2.44 -0.09 11.64
CA ASP A 70 1.31 -0.74 12.31
C ASP A 70 -0.02 -0.42 11.60
N GLU A 71 -0.11 0.75 10.96
CA GLU A 71 -1.33 1.22 10.28
C GLU A 71 -1.16 1.23 8.75
N PHE A 72 -2.18 0.77 8.02
CA PHE A 72 -2.15 0.75 6.55
C PHE A 72 -2.01 2.16 5.96
N GLU A 73 -2.67 3.14 6.56
CA GLU A 73 -2.64 4.52 6.09
C GLU A 73 -1.21 5.08 6.10
N ASP A 74 -0.47 4.87 7.18
CA ASP A 74 0.92 5.32 7.30
C ASP A 74 1.83 4.64 6.26
N ALA A 75 1.61 3.35 6.01
CA ALA A 75 2.37 2.61 5.01
C ALA A 75 2.11 3.12 3.58
N VAL A 76 0.84 3.42 3.25
CA VAL A 76 0.46 3.99 1.95
C VAL A 76 0.97 5.42 1.80
N GLU A 77 0.97 6.22 2.87
CA GLU A 77 1.56 7.56 2.86
C GLU A 77 3.07 7.52 2.58
N ALA A 78 3.80 6.64 3.28
CA ALA A 78 5.21 6.41 3.02
C ALA A 78 5.47 5.96 1.58
N LEU A 79 4.66 5.04 1.05
CA LEU A 79 4.79 4.58 -0.33
C LEU A 79 4.51 5.71 -1.35
N ALA A 80 3.58 6.62 -1.05
CA ALA A 80 3.31 7.81 -1.86
C ALA A 80 4.50 8.79 -1.88
N GLU A 81 5.16 8.99 -0.74
CA GLU A 81 6.40 9.78 -0.69
C GLU A 81 7.53 9.14 -1.50
N LEU A 82 7.69 7.81 -1.40
CA LEU A 82 8.64 7.07 -2.23
C LEU A 82 8.32 7.22 -3.73
N LYS A 83 7.04 7.15 -4.14
CA LYS A 83 6.63 7.40 -5.53
C LYS A 83 7.01 8.78 -6.02
N HIS A 84 6.90 9.78 -5.15
CA HIS A 84 7.32 11.14 -5.48
C HIS A 84 8.84 11.25 -5.67
N ALA A 85 9.63 10.62 -4.80
CA ALA A 85 11.09 10.66 -4.87
C ALA A 85 11.67 9.78 -5.99
N PHE A 86 11.05 8.64 -6.27
CA PHE A 86 11.51 7.62 -7.22
C PHE A 86 10.42 7.25 -8.24
N PRO A 87 9.97 8.20 -9.09
CA PRO A 87 8.82 7.99 -9.97
C PRO A 87 9.04 6.89 -11.01
N ALA A 88 10.30 6.61 -11.37
CA ALA A 88 10.69 5.61 -12.36
C ALA A 88 10.76 4.17 -11.82
N ALA A 89 10.69 3.97 -10.50
CA ALA A 89 10.64 2.64 -9.92
C ALA A 89 9.26 1.97 -10.14
N GLY A 90 9.22 0.63 -10.08
CA GLY A 90 7.97 -0.12 -9.98
C GLY A 90 7.38 -0.07 -8.57
N TYR A 91 6.06 -0.17 -8.44
CA TYR A 91 5.36 -0.12 -7.15
C TYR A 91 4.37 -1.26 -7.11
N TRP A 92 4.36 -2.04 -6.03
CA TRP A 92 3.59 -3.27 -5.96
C TRP A 92 2.87 -3.38 -4.62
N LEU A 93 1.71 -4.02 -4.64
CA LEU A 93 0.97 -4.45 -3.47
C LEU A 93 1.10 -5.98 -3.36
N SER A 94 1.50 -6.46 -2.20
CA SER A 94 1.62 -7.87 -1.86
C SER A 94 0.75 -8.17 -0.65
N THR A 95 -0.20 -9.07 -0.81
CA THR A 95 -1.08 -9.57 0.26
C THR A 95 -1.10 -11.10 0.19
N LEU A 96 -1.85 -11.76 1.08
CA LEU A 96 -2.08 -13.19 1.00
C LEU A 96 -2.71 -13.61 -0.34
N GLU A 97 -3.58 -12.75 -0.88
CA GLU A 97 -4.39 -13.04 -2.07
C GLU A 97 -3.68 -12.67 -3.38
N LEU A 98 -2.79 -11.66 -3.38
CA LEU A 98 -2.21 -11.16 -4.62
C LEU A 98 -0.81 -10.55 -4.48
N LEU A 99 -0.11 -10.52 -5.62
CA LEU A 99 1.03 -9.65 -5.87
C LEU A 99 0.77 -8.93 -7.18
N VAL A 100 0.51 -7.62 -7.12
CA VAL A 100 0.10 -6.84 -8.29
C VAL A 100 0.75 -5.47 -8.30
N GLU A 101 1.05 -4.96 -9.50
CA GLU A 101 1.64 -3.64 -9.66
C GLU A 101 0.59 -2.55 -9.41
N ILE A 102 0.94 -1.59 -8.57
CA ILE A 102 0.21 -0.37 -8.30
C ILE A 102 0.43 0.58 -9.48
N GLN A 103 -0.62 0.78 -10.28
CA GLN A 103 -0.57 1.63 -11.45
C GLN A 103 -0.92 3.09 -11.12
N GLY A 104 -0.50 4.01 -12.00
CA GLY A 104 -0.84 5.43 -11.90
C GLY A 104 0.11 6.26 -11.03
N ALA A 105 -0.14 7.56 -11.00
CA ALA A 105 0.68 8.53 -10.25
C ALA A 105 0.20 8.69 -8.79
N ASP A 106 -1.06 8.37 -8.52
CA ASP A 106 -1.68 8.49 -7.19
C ASP A 106 -1.68 7.12 -6.51
N ILE A 107 -0.74 6.92 -5.58
CA ILE A 107 -0.57 5.65 -4.84
C ILE A 107 -1.83 5.27 -4.07
N TRP A 108 -2.58 6.24 -3.52
CA TRP A 108 -3.80 5.95 -2.75
C TRP A 108 -4.85 5.29 -3.62
N ARG A 109 -5.08 5.84 -4.81
CA ARG A 109 -6.00 5.26 -5.79
C ARG A 109 -5.47 3.94 -6.33
N GLY A 110 -4.19 3.90 -6.68
CA GLY A 110 -3.56 2.72 -7.26
C GLY A 110 -3.61 1.51 -6.33
N VAL A 111 -3.46 1.71 -5.01
CA VAL A 111 -3.57 0.64 -4.00
C VAL A 111 -5.00 0.10 -3.92
N VAL A 112 -6.01 0.98 -3.94
CA VAL A 112 -7.42 0.55 -3.97
C VAL A 112 -7.73 -0.23 -5.25
N GLU A 113 -7.29 0.26 -6.41
CA GLU A 113 -7.47 -0.42 -7.70
C GLU A 113 -6.75 -1.77 -7.72
N ALA A 114 -5.52 -1.82 -7.21
CA ALA A 114 -4.73 -3.03 -7.06
C ALA A 114 -5.47 -4.07 -6.20
N ARG A 115 -5.94 -3.69 -5.00
CA ARG A 115 -6.67 -4.61 -4.11
C ARG A 115 -8.01 -5.06 -4.70
N ALA A 116 -8.76 -4.16 -5.34
CA ALA A 116 -10.01 -4.46 -6.02
C ALA A 116 -9.83 -5.43 -7.20
N SER A 117 -8.63 -5.49 -7.78
CA SER A 117 -8.32 -6.42 -8.89
C SER A 117 -8.26 -7.90 -8.48
N CYS A 118 -8.23 -8.19 -7.17
CA CYS A 118 -8.30 -9.55 -6.62
C CYS A 118 -9.59 -10.24 -7.05
N ASP A 119 -10.73 -9.56 -6.84
CA ASP A 119 -12.07 -10.11 -7.04
C ASP A 119 -12.95 -9.12 -7.83
N PRO A 120 -12.58 -8.76 -9.07
CA PRO A 120 -13.18 -7.64 -9.79
C PRO A 120 -14.65 -7.87 -10.17
N THR A 121 -15.14 -9.11 -10.05
CA THR A 121 -16.52 -9.49 -10.34
C THR A 121 -17.39 -9.62 -9.10
N ASP A 122 -16.84 -9.47 -7.89
CA ASP A 122 -17.64 -9.51 -6.67
C ASP A 122 -18.23 -8.12 -6.37
N PRO A 123 -19.53 -7.89 -6.63
CA PRO A 123 -20.15 -6.59 -6.39
C PRO A 123 -20.39 -6.32 -4.90
N THR A 124 -20.08 -7.27 -4.02
CA THR A 124 -20.19 -7.14 -2.56
C THR A 124 -18.84 -6.87 -1.90
N CYS A 125 -17.74 -6.99 -2.64
CA CYS A 125 -16.40 -6.68 -2.14
C CYS A 125 -16.26 -5.16 -1.94
N ASP A 126 -15.94 -4.76 -0.71
CA ASP A 126 -15.79 -3.35 -0.33
C ASP A 126 -14.71 -2.62 -1.15
N TRP A 127 -13.63 -3.32 -1.54
CA TRP A 127 -12.58 -2.74 -2.38
C TRP A 127 -13.06 -2.46 -3.81
N VAL A 128 -13.86 -3.36 -4.39
CA VAL A 128 -14.48 -3.16 -5.71
C VAL A 128 -15.44 -1.98 -5.67
N LEU A 129 -16.25 -1.89 -4.62
CA LEU A 129 -17.19 -0.78 -4.42
C LEU A 129 -16.46 0.55 -4.23
N LEU A 130 -15.39 0.58 -3.43
CA LEU A 130 -14.57 1.78 -3.22
C LEU A 130 -13.90 2.22 -4.52
N SER A 131 -13.29 1.29 -5.27
CA SER A 131 -12.69 1.56 -6.57
C SER A 131 -13.70 2.19 -7.55
N ALA A 132 -14.90 1.61 -7.66
CA ALA A 132 -15.97 2.16 -8.48
C ALA A 132 -16.42 3.55 -8.02
N ALA A 133 -16.50 3.79 -6.71
CA ALA A 133 -16.87 5.09 -6.14
C ALA A 133 -15.81 6.18 -6.45
N ILE A 134 -14.52 5.84 -6.40
CA ILE A 134 -13.42 6.74 -6.80
C ILE A 134 -13.55 7.11 -8.27
N ALA A 135 -13.81 6.13 -9.14
CA ALA A 135 -14.01 6.37 -10.57
C ALA A 135 -15.23 7.28 -10.83
N ALA A 136 -16.33 7.05 -10.12
CA ALA A 136 -17.53 7.89 -10.20
C ALA A 136 -17.24 9.32 -9.71
N LYS A 137 -16.54 9.50 -8.57
CA LYS A 137 -16.13 10.82 -8.08
C LYS A 137 -15.29 11.57 -9.12
N ALA A 138 -14.36 10.90 -9.78
CA ALA A 138 -13.53 11.50 -10.82
C ALA A 138 -14.35 11.93 -12.05
N ALA A 139 -15.40 11.18 -12.42
CA ALA A 139 -16.22 11.45 -13.58
C ALA A 139 -17.33 12.50 -13.34
N THR A 140 -17.96 12.48 -12.17
CA THR A 140 -19.20 13.25 -11.90
C THR A 140 -19.12 14.15 -10.67
N GLY A 141 -18.03 14.10 -9.90
CA GLY A 141 -17.89 14.84 -8.64
C GLY A 141 -18.73 14.30 -7.49
N THR A 142 -19.34 13.11 -7.66
CA THR A 142 -20.14 12.48 -6.60
C THR A 142 -19.24 12.15 -5.40
N PRO A 143 -19.66 12.43 -4.16
CA PRO A 143 -18.91 12.02 -2.97
C PRO A 143 -18.73 10.50 -2.91
N ILE A 144 -17.57 10.05 -2.42
CA ILE A 144 -17.35 8.63 -2.13
C ILE A 144 -18.19 8.26 -0.91
N ALA A 145 -18.98 7.21 -1.04
CA ALA A 145 -19.73 6.61 0.05
C ALA A 145 -19.38 5.13 0.13
N VAL A 146 -19.13 4.64 1.34
CA VAL A 146 -18.86 3.23 1.63
C VAL A 146 -19.96 2.64 2.50
N SER A 147 -20.04 1.32 2.52
CA SER A 147 -20.97 0.60 3.41
C SER A 147 -20.70 0.95 4.88
N PRO A 148 -21.73 1.16 5.72
CA PRO A 148 -21.54 1.29 7.17
C PRO A 148 -20.94 0.05 7.84
N ALA A 149 -20.98 -1.09 7.15
CA ALA A 149 -20.39 -2.35 7.60
C ALA A 149 -18.99 -2.61 7.01
N ALA A 150 -18.44 -1.67 6.22
CA ALA A 150 -17.12 -1.82 5.63
C ALA A 150 -16.04 -1.85 6.72
N HIS A 151 -14.95 -2.57 6.43
CA HIS A 151 -13.78 -2.61 7.32
C HIS A 151 -13.26 -1.18 7.59
N PRO A 152 -12.78 -0.86 8.81
CA PRO A 152 -12.24 0.46 9.14
C PRO A 152 -11.19 0.98 8.15
N VAL A 153 -10.32 0.10 7.64
CA VAL A 153 -9.31 0.46 6.62
C VAL A 153 -9.94 1.03 5.34
N VAL A 154 -11.03 0.42 4.84
CA VAL A 154 -11.76 0.89 3.66
C VAL A 154 -12.42 2.23 3.94
N ALA A 155 -13.03 2.38 5.13
CA ALA A 155 -13.66 3.62 5.54
C ALA A 155 -12.65 4.78 5.67
N SER A 156 -11.45 4.51 6.20
CA SER A 156 -10.38 5.52 6.29
C SER A 156 -9.94 5.99 4.89
N LEU A 157 -9.68 5.05 3.98
CA LEU A 157 -9.31 5.37 2.59
C LEU A 157 -10.38 6.19 1.87
N ALA A 158 -11.66 5.84 2.06
CA ALA A 158 -12.78 6.58 1.49
C ALA A 158 -12.88 8.03 2.00
N ALA A 159 -12.57 8.27 3.28
CA ALA A 159 -12.56 9.61 3.86
C ALA A 159 -11.41 10.48 3.32
N ARG A 160 -10.33 9.84 2.86
CA ARG A 160 -9.14 10.50 2.32
C ARG A 160 -9.25 10.84 0.83
N LEU A 161 -9.90 9.98 0.04
CA LEU A 161 -9.97 10.05 -1.44
C LEU A 161 -11.11 10.93 -1.98
#